data_AF-A0A838RNR9-F1
#
_entry.id   AF-A0A838RNR9-F1
#
_cell.length_a   1.000
_cell.length_b   1.000
_cell.length_c   1.000
_cell.angle_alpha   90.00
_cell.angle_beta   90.00
_cell.angle_gamma   90.00
#
_symmetry.space_group_name_H-M   'P 1'
#
loop_
_entity.id
_entity.type
_entity.pdbx_description
1 polymer ?
#
loop_
_entity_poly.entity_id
_entity_poly.type
_entity_poly.pdbx_seq_one_letter_code
_entity_poly.pdbx_strand_id
1 'polypeptide(L)'
;MMQQAIDFHRVRTLVGRELRDSLRDWRIVIPVFILTAIFPFLMNFTAQIMFDFLEQYEATIIAERLIPFGMMIVGFFPITFSLVIALETFVGEKERNSLEALLATPASDLELYLGKLLAALLLPLAAAYVGIAV
;
A
#
# COMPACT_ATOMS: atom_id res chain seq x y z
N MET A 1 -32.99 1.48 20.88
CA MET A 1 -33.01 1.83 19.45
C MET A 1 -32.56 3.27 19.29
N MET A 2 -31.26 3.52 19.07
CA MET A 2 -30.77 4.82 18.64
C MET A 2 -30.04 4.60 17.32
N GLN A 3 -30.75 4.88 16.22
CA GLN A 3 -30.18 4.95 14.89
C GLN A 3 -29.38 6.27 14.85
N GLN A 4 -28.16 6.26 15.37
CA GLN A 4 -27.24 7.37 15.15
C GLN A 4 -26.93 7.40 13.66
N ALA A 5 -27.39 8.44 12.98
CA ALA A 5 -27.00 8.70 11.61
C ALA A 5 -25.47 8.83 11.57
N ILE A 6 -24.83 8.12 10.65
CA ILE A 6 -23.39 8.15 10.45
C ILE A 6 -22.95 9.60 10.27
N ASP A 7 -22.10 10.10 11.15
CA ASP A 7 -21.50 11.43 11.03
C ASP A 7 -20.24 11.33 10.18
N PHE A 8 -20.37 11.73 8.92
CA PHE A 8 -19.28 11.72 7.95
C PHE A 8 -18.07 12.56 8.40
N HIS A 9 -18.28 13.59 9.23
CA HIS A 9 -17.18 14.42 9.74
C HIS A 9 -16.26 13.63 10.67
N ARG A 10 -16.84 12.75 11.50
CA ARG A 10 -16.09 11.87 12.40
C ARG A 10 -15.28 10.84 11.62
N VAL A 11 -15.91 10.19 10.64
CA VAL A 11 -15.24 9.22 9.77
C VAL A 11 -14.05 9.87 9.06
N ARG A 12 -14.24 11.04 8.44
CA ARG A 12 -13.14 11.76 7.77
C ARG A 12 -12.00 12.13 8.73
N THR A 13 -12.33 12.56 9.95
CA THR A 13 -11.32 12.93 10.95
C THR A 13 -10.51 11.72 11.38
N LEU A 14 -11.16 10.58 11.60
CA LEU A 14 -10.51 9.31 11.92
C LEU A 14 -9.59 8.87 10.77
N VAL A 15 -10.09 8.85 9.53
CA VAL A 15 -9.28 8.52 8.34
C VAL A 15 -8.05 9.41 8.23
N GLY A 16 -8.23 10.74 8.36
CA GLY A 16 -7.12 11.68 8.25
C GLY A 16 -6.07 11.52 9.35
N ARG A 17 -6.48 11.15 10.56
CA ARG A 17 -5.56 10.85 11.66
C ARG A 17 -4.76 9.58 11.37
N GLU A 18 -5.45 8.48 11.05
CA GLU A 18 -4.81 7.19 10.76
C GLU A 18 -3.83 7.30 9.58
N LEU A 19 -4.22 7.96 8.49
CA LEU A 19 -3.33 8.19 7.34
C LEU A 19 -2.08 8.97 7.73
N ARG A 20 -2.23 10.01 8.55
CA ARG A 20 -1.09 10.80 9.02
C ARG A 20 -0.15 9.97 9.89
N ASP A 21 -0.70 9.08 10.72
CA ASP A 21 0.08 8.21 11.59
C ASP A 21 0.82 7.16 10.76
N SER A 22 0.18 6.51 9.78
CA SER A 22 0.84 5.59 8.85
C SER A 22 1.93 6.26 8.00
N LEU A 23 1.69 7.48 7.52
CA LEU A 23 2.68 8.26 6.75
C LEU A 23 3.84 8.79 7.60
N ARG A 24 3.72 8.80 8.94
CA ARG A 24 4.81 9.14 9.85
C ARG A 24 5.61 7.92 10.29
N ASP A 25 5.07 6.73 10.12
CA ASP A 25 5.79 5.49 10.38
C ASP A 25 6.78 5.21 9.23
N TRP A 26 8.05 5.52 9.49
CA TRP A 26 9.14 5.28 8.55
C TRP A 26 9.25 3.80 8.14
N ARG A 27 8.82 2.87 9.00
CA ARG A 27 8.85 1.42 8.73
C ARG A 27 7.82 1.01 7.68
N ILE A 28 6.75 1.79 7.53
CA ILE A 28 5.75 1.60 6.48
C ILE A 28 6.15 2.39 5.23
N VAL A 29 6.51 3.66 5.39
CA VAL A 29 6.79 4.56 4.26
C VAL A 29 7.99 4.13 3.46
N ILE A 30 9.09 3.72 4.11
CA ILE A 30 10.32 3.34 3.39
C ILE A 30 10.10 2.14 2.47
N PRO A 31 9.58 0.99 2.95
CA PRO A 31 9.36 -0.15 2.06
C PRO A 31 8.36 0.14 0.96
N VAL A 32 7.28 0.87 1.26
CA VAL A 32 6.29 1.28 0.25
C VAL A 32 6.95 2.12 -0.83
N PHE A 33 7.69 3.16 -0.46
CA PHE A 33 8.37 4.03 -1.42
C PHE A 33 9.41 3.28 -2.25
N ILE A 34 10.20 2.41 -1.62
CA ILE A 34 11.19 1.58 -2.33
C ILE A 34 10.47 0.67 -3.34
N LEU A 35 9.41 -0.02 -2.93
CA LEU A 35 8.74 -1.01 -3.78
C LEU A 35 7.87 -0.37 -4.87
N THR A 36 7.27 0.79 -4.62
CA THR A 36 6.37 1.42 -5.61
C THR A 36 7.04 2.43 -6.51
N ALA A 37 8.15 3.05 -6.11
CA ALA A 37 8.83 4.05 -6.95
C ALA A 37 10.21 3.58 -7.40
N ILE A 38 11.07 3.15 -6.47
CA ILE A 38 12.46 2.80 -6.80
C ILE A 38 12.52 1.48 -7.58
N PHE A 39 11.72 0.50 -7.17
CA PHE A 39 11.76 -0.85 -7.73
C PHE A 39 11.33 -0.92 -9.20
N PRO A 40 10.19 -0.31 -9.64
CA PRO A 40 9.83 -0.27 -11.06
C PRO A 40 10.88 0.45 -11.90
N PHE A 41 11.40 1.58 -11.40
CA PHE A 41 12.47 2.33 -12.07
C PHE A 41 13.73 1.48 -12.26
N LEU A 42 14.18 0.80 -11.20
CA LEU A 42 15.34 -0.10 -11.24
C LEU A 42 15.12 -1.26 -12.20
N MET A 43 13.92 -1.83 -12.23
CA MET A 43 13.56 -2.93 -13.12
C MET A 43 13.53 -2.47 -14.57
N ASN A 44 13.00 -1.28 -14.87
CA ASN A 44 13.02 -0.71 -16.22
C ASN A 44 14.46 -0.45 -16.68
N PHE A 45 15.29 0.16 -15.83
CA PHE A 45 16.71 0.39 -16.11
C PHE A 45 17.47 -0.93 -16.36
N THR A 46 17.26 -1.92 -15.50
CA THR A 46 17.90 -3.24 -15.65
C THR A 46 17.41 -3.97 -16.90
N ALA A 47 16.12 -3.87 -17.21
CA ALA A 47 15.55 -4.43 -18.42
C ALA A 47 16.22 -3.83 -19.67
N GLN A 48 16.38 -2.50 -19.74
CA GLN A 48 17.07 -1.85 -20.86
C GLN A 48 18.50 -2.37 -21.04
N ILE A 49 19.30 -2.43 -19.96
CA ILE A 49 20.66 -2.98 -20.01
C ILE A 49 20.64 -4.43 -20.53
N MET A 50 19.71 -5.24 -20.03
CA MET A 50 19.56 -6.63 -20.46
C MET A 50 19.14 -6.74 -21.93
N PHE A 51 18.27 -5.85 -22.42
CA PHE A 51 17.86 -5.78 -23.82
C PHE A 51 19.03 -5.44 -24.73
N ASP A 52 19.74 -4.36 -24.44
CA ASP A 52 20.88 -3.91 -25.23
C ASP A 52 22.00 -4.96 -25.28
N PHE A 53 22.21 -5.69 -24.17
CA PHE A 53 23.14 -6.81 -24.12
C PHE A 53 22.67 -7.98 -24.99
N LEU A 54 21.42 -8.41 -24.86
CA LEU A 54 20.89 -9.57 -25.59
C LEU A 54 20.75 -9.31 -27.10
N GLU A 55 20.48 -8.07 -27.50
CA GLU A 55 20.42 -7.66 -28.89
C GLU A 55 21.77 -7.86 -29.61
N GLN A 56 22.89 -7.57 -28.92
CA GLN A 56 24.24 -7.76 -29.48
C GLN A 56 24.57 -9.24 -29.79
N TYR A 57 23.88 -10.18 -29.15
CA TYR A 57 24.07 -11.62 -29.36
C TYR A 57 22.94 -12.27 -30.17
N GLU A 58 22.06 -11.48 -30.79
CA GLU A 58 20.87 -11.97 -31.54
C GLU A 58 19.96 -12.89 -30.67
N ALA A 59 19.98 -12.70 -29.35
CA ALA A 59 19.29 -13.54 -28.37
C ALA A 59 18.01 -12.89 -27.81
N THR A 60 17.35 -12.04 -28.60
CA THR A 60 16.18 -11.24 -28.20
C THR A 60 14.99 -12.07 -27.69
N ILE A 61 14.87 -13.32 -28.15
CA ILE A 61 13.86 -14.29 -27.68
C ILE A 61 13.90 -14.48 -26.15
N ILE A 62 15.07 -14.34 -25.52
CA ILE A 62 15.21 -14.46 -24.07
C ILE A 62 14.54 -13.25 -23.40
N ALA A 63 14.79 -12.06 -23.92
CA ALA A 63 14.27 -10.82 -23.39
C ALA A 63 12.73 -10.74 -23.50
N GLU A 64 12.16 -11.20 -24.62
CA GLU A 64 10.71 -11.31 -24.82
C GLU A 64 10.02 -12.20 -23.76
N ARG A 65 10.72 -13.24 -23.29
CA ARG A 65 10.21 -14.12 -22.22
C ARG A 65 10.43 -13.54 -20.82
N LEU A 66 11.47 -12.72 -20.63
CA LEU A 66 11.77 -12.11 -19.35
C LEU A 66 10.93 -10.85 -19.07
N ILE A 67 10.48 -10.09 -20.09
CA ILE A 67 9.62 -8.91 -19.85
C ILE A 67 8.35 -9.25 -19.05
N PRO A 68 7.51 -10.24 -19.45
CA PRO A 68 6.29 -10.56 -18.70
C PRO A 68 6.59 -11.02 -17.26
N PHE A 69 7.68 -11.76 -17.08
CA PHE A 69 8.14 -12.17 -15.76
C PHE A 69 8.58 -10.97 -14.91
N GLY A 70 9.33 -10.03 -15.48
CA GLY A 70 9.72 -8.78 -14.84
C GLY A 70 8.52 -7.93 -14.45
N MET A 71 7.54 -7.78 -15.34
CA MET A 71 6.28 -7.07 -15.05
C MET A 71 5.50 -7.73 -13.91
N MET A 72 5.44 -9.06 -13.87
CA MET A 72 4.83 -9.79 -12.77
C MET A 72 5.54 -9.51 -11.43
N ILE A 73 6.87 -9.50 -11.40
CA ILE A 73 7.64 -9.17 -10.20
C ILE A 73 7.35 -7.73 -9.75
N VAL A 74 7.38 -6.77 -10.68
CA VAL A 74 7.08 -5.35 -10.42
C VAL A 74 5.68 -5.16 -9.86
N GLY A 75 4.69 -5.92 -10.34
CA GLY A 75 3.33 -5.86 -9.79
C GLY A 75 3.17 -6.61 -8.47
N PHE A 76 3.78 -7.78 -8.32
CA PHE A 76 3.53 -8.68 -7.20
C PHE A 76 4.18 -8.20 -5.90
N PHE A 77 5.42 -7.71 -5.96
CA PHE A 77 6.17 -7.33 -4.76
C PHE A 77 5.49 -6.20 -3.96
N PRO A 78 5.08 -5.08 -4.59
CA PRO A 78 4.31 -4.03 -3.90
C PRO A 78 3.01 -4.53 -3.26
N ILE A 79 2.30 -5.44 -3.94
CA ILE A 79 1.02 -5.98 -3.45
C ILE A 79 1.22 -6.76 -2.15
N THR A 80 2.31 -7.52 -2.01
CA THR A 80 2.57 -8.23 -0.76
C THR A 80 2.77 -7.27 0.41
N PHE A 81 3.40 -6.12 0.19
CA PHE A 81 3.54 -5.07 1.21
C PHE A 81 2.24 -4.33 1.51
N SER A 82 1.32 -4.21 0.54
CA SER A 82 -0.04 -3.70 0.80
C SER A 82 -0.76 -4.52 1.87
N LEU A 83 -0.57 -5.84 1.90
CA LEU A 83 -1.18 -6.71 2.90
C LEU A 83 -0.60 -6.45 4.29
N VAL A 84 0.72 -6.23 4.38
CA VAL A 84 1.40 -5.89 5.64
C VAL A 84 0.82 -4.61 6.26
N ILE A 85 0.58 -3.57 5.45
CA ILE A 85 -0.01 -2.30 5.93
C ILE A 85 -1.39 -2.52 6.53
N ALA A 86 -2.23 -3.32 5.88
CA ALA A 86 -3.55 -3.66 6.39
C ALA A 86 -3.44 -4.42 7.73
N LEU A 87 -2.52 -5.37 7.83
CA LEU A 87 -2.28 -6.12 9.08
C LEU A 87 -1.81 -5.21 10.21
N GLU A 88 -0.83 -4.33 9.97
CA GLU A 88 -0.33 -3.39 10.96
C GLU A 88 -1.43 -2.44 11.49
N THR A 89 -2.35 -2.02 10.61
CA THR A 89 -3.44 -1.10 10.97
C THR A 89 -4.51 -1.74 11.86
N PHE A 90 -4.78 -3.03 11.68
CA PHE A 90 -5.81 -3.77 12.45
C PHE A 90 -5.22 -4.54 13.63
N VAL A 91 -4.18 -5.34 13.38
CA VAL A 91 -3.55 -6.19 14.39
C VAL A 91 -2.62 -5.37 15.28
N GLY A 92 -1.88 -4.40 14.74
CA GLY A 92 -0.99 -3.55 15.55
C GLY A 92 -1.74 -2.75 16.62
N GLU A 93 -2.95 -2.27 16.30
CA GLU A 93 -3.84 -1.60 17.26
C GLU A 93 -4.40 -2.56 18.32
N LYS A 94 -4.62 -3.83 17.95
CA LYS A 94 -4.99 -4.88 18.91
C LYS A 94 -3.85 -5.17 19.87
N GLU A 95 -2.64 -5.36 19.34
CA GLU A 95 -1.44 -5.67 20.14
C GLU A 95 -1.05 -4.55 21.10
N ARG A 96 -1.35 -3.29 20.75
CA ARG A 96 -1.16 -2.13 21.61
C ARG A 96 -2.28 -1.91 22.63
N ASN A 97 -3.28 -2.79 22.68
CA ASN A 97 -4.49 -2.68 23.51
C ASN A 97 -5.26 -1.35 23.32
N SER A 98 -5.08 -0.66 22.18
CA SER A 98 -5.74 0.63 21.90
C SER A 98 -7.13 0.45 21.30
N LEU A 99 -7.47 -0.75 20.81
CA LEU A 99 -8.81 -1.05 20.27
C LEU A 99 -9.92 -0.88 21.32
N GLU A 100 -9.68 -1.28 22.56
CA GLU A 100 -10.68 -1.17 23.63
C GLU A 100 -10.98 0.30 23.95
N ALA A 101 -9.93 1.13 24.00
CA ALA A 101 -10.07 2.58 24.16
C ALA A 101 -10.79 3.22 22.98
N LEU A 102 -10.59 2.71 21.76
CA LEU A 102 -11.24 3.18 20.55
C LEU A 102 -12.75 2.86 20.54
N LEU A 103 -13.12 1.67 21.03
CA LEU A 103 -14.52 1.25 21.20
C LEU A 103 -15.23 1.97 22.36
N ALA A 104 -14.47 2.52 23.31
CA ALA A 104 -15.01 3.36 24.38
C ALA A 104 -15.28 4.81 23.94
N THR A 105 -14.84 5.22 22.75
CA THR A 105 -15.16 6.55 22.21
C THR A 105 -16.63 6.65 21.79
N PRO A 106 -17.23 7.86 21.77
CA PRO A 106 -18.63 8.04 21.38
C PRO A 106 -18.89 7.86 19.87
N ALA A 107 -17.99 7.20 19.14
CA ALA A 107 -18.13 6.86 17.72
C ALA A 107 -18.90 5.54 17.59
N SER A 108 -19.72 5.42 16.54
CA SER A 108 -20.42 4.16 16.28
C SER A 108 -19.47 3.10 15.71
N ASP A 109 -19.77 1.82 15.93
CA ASP A 109 -18.98 0.69 15.39
C ASP A 109 -18.78 0.79 13.87
N LEU A 110 -19.81 1.28 13.17
CA LEU A 110 -19.80 1.42 11.71
C LEU A 110 -18.91 2.58 11.25
N GLU A 111 -18.93 3.71 11.96
CA GLU A 111 -18.00 4.83 11.72
C GLU A 111 -16.55 4.39 11.92
N LEU A 112 -16.30 3.59 12.97
CA LEU A 112 -14.97 3.08 13.29
C LEU A 112 -14.47 2.09 12.25
N TYR A 113 -15.34 1.15 11.85
CA TYR A 113 -15.05 0.19 10.79
C TYR A 113 -14.72 0.90 9.46
N LEU A 114 -15.56 1.84 9.04
CA LEU A 114 -15.33 2.60 7.80
C LEU A 114 -14.07 3.44 7.87
N GLY A 115 -13.79 4.08 9.01
CA GLY A 115 -12.59 4.89 9.16
C GLY A 115 -11.31 4.06 9.04
N LYS A 116 -11.25 2.90 9.70
CA LYS A 116 -10.10 2.00 9.60
C LYS A 116 -9.98 1.35 8.22
N LEU A 117 -11.09 0.92 7.64
CA LEU A 117 -11.11 0.34 6.30
C LEU A 117 -10.59 1.33 5.26
N LEU A 118 -11.12 2.56 5.26
CA LEU A 118 -10.69 3.59 4.32
C LEU A 118 -9.23 3.99 4.52
N ALA A 119 -8.77 4.14 5.77
CA ALA A 119 -7.37 4.44 6.05
C ALA A 119 -6.43 3.32 5.54
N ALA A 120 -6.77 2.05 5.80
CA ALA A 120 -5.99 0.90 5.36
C ALA A 120 -5.99 0.71 3.83
N LEU A 121 -7.03 1.18 3.12
CA LEU A 121 -7.13 1.08 1.66
C LEU A 121 -6.44 2.24 0.93
N LEU A 122 -6.55 3.46 1.45
CA LEU A 122 -6.09 4.66 0.76
C LEU A 122 -4.57 4.67 0.57
N LEU A 123 -3.80 4.24 1.58
CA LEU A 123 -2.35 4.26 1.50
C LEU A 123 -1.81 3.29 0.42
N PRO A 124 -2.18 1.99 0.41
CA PRO A 124 -1.75 1.10 -0.65
C PRO A 124 -2.30 1.45 -2.03
N LEU A 125 -3.54 1.97 -2.11
CA LEU A 125 -4.12 2.39 -3.38
C LEU A 125 -3.36 3.57 -3.97
N ALA A 126 -3.04 4.58 -3.16
CA ALA A 126 -2.20 5.70 -3.59
C ALA A 126 -0.82 5.23 -4.04
N ALA A 127 -0.21 4.31 -3.29
CA ALA A 127 1.08 3.73 -3.65
C ALA A 127 1.03 2.96 -4.98
N ALA A 128 -0.05 2.21 -5.24
CA ALA A 128 -0.27 1.52 -6.51
C ALA A 128 -0.41 2.50 -7.68
N TYR A 129 -1.17 3.59 -7.53
CA TYR A 129 -1.26 4.62 -8.56
C TYR A 129 0.07 5.30 -8.83
N VAL A 130 0.88 5.55 -7.80
CA VAL A 130 2.25 6.06 -7.97
C VAL A 130 3.10 5.06 -8.75
N GLY A 131 3.04 3.77 -8.41
CA GLY A 131 3.81 2.75 -9.12
C GLY A 131 3.38 2.51 -10.57
N ILE A 132 2.13 2.81 -10.92
CA ILE A 132 1.69 2.79 -12.33
C ILE A 132 2.18 4.02 -13.11
N ALA A 133 2.40 5.14 -12.43
CA ALA A 133 2.82 6.40 -13.05
C ALA A 133 4.33 6.49 -13.33
N VAL A 134 5.14 5.64 -12.70
CA VAL A 134 6.60 5.54 -12.85
C VAL A 134 6.96 4.48 -13.87
#